data_AF-X1NCK0-F1
#
_entry.id   AF-X1NCK0-F1
#
_cell.length_a   1.000
_cell.length_b   1.000
_cell.length_c   1.000
_cell.angle_alpha   90.00
_cell.angle_beta   90.00
_cell.angle_gamma   90.00
#
_symmetry.space_group_name_H-M   'P 1'
#
loop_
_entity.id
_entity.type
_entity.pdbx_description
1 polymer ?
#
loop_
_entity_poly.entity_id
_entity_poly.type
_entity_poly.pdbx_seq_one_letter_code
_entity_poly.pdbx_strand_id
1 'polypeptide(L)'
;MKDSSLSKLGGICCIVLGALYVLFFNVEPGMQAMVAASEYSEYWKDVAQNPLVHVLFNLVPALVGVLGLVTVPAISQLVRTENEGWVRWMSSLALLGYAVQAIGSFRALALGPGMADAYLACDAATQKLIEASSLSLDPQGWLT
;
A
#
# COMPACT_ATOMS: atom_id res chain seq x y z
N MET A 1 -12.35 33.70 14.64
CA MET A 1 -12.35 32.40 15.35
C MET A 1 -11.44 31.46 14.59
N LYS A 2 -10.43 30.87 15.25
CA LYS A 2 -9.54 29.88 14.63
C LYS A 2 -10.35 28.60 14.46
N ASP A 3 -10.64 28.19 13.22
CA ASP A 3 -11.41 26.99 12.95
C ASP A 3 -10.62 25.77 13.45
N SER A 4 -11.11 25.13 14.52
CA SER A 4 -10.44 23.99 15.18
C SER A 4 -10.85 22.64 14.58
N SER A 5 -11.82 22.62 13.65
CA SER A 5 -12.36 21.39 13.07
C SER A 5 -11.28 20.60 12.33
N LEU A 6 -10.50 21.29 11.49
CA LEU A 6 -9.41 20.70 10.71
C LEU A 6 -8.29 20.14 11.59
N SER A 7 -7.92 20.86 12.67
CA SER A 7 -6.89 20.38 13.59
C SER A 7 -7.36 19.15 14.39
N LYS A 8 -8.63 19.09 14.78
CA LYS A 8 -9.20 17.92 15.46
C LYS A 8 -9.28 16.71 14.55
N LEU A 9 -9.82 16.88 13.34
CA LEU A 9 -9.90 15.82 12.34
C LEU A 9 -8.51 15.30 11.97
N GLY A 10 -7.58 16.21 11.64
CA GLY A 10 -6.20 15.86 11.34
C GLY A 10 -5.50 15.14 12.48
N GLY A 11 -5.71 15.58 13.74
CA GLY A 11 -5.16 14.91 14.91
C GLY A 11 -5.67 13.48 15.09
N ILE A 12 -6.98 13.24 14.90
CA ILE A 12 -7.56 11.89 14.94
C ILE A 12 -6.98 11.04 13.79
N CYS A 13 -6.92 11.59 12.58
CA CYS A 13 -6.34 10.91 11.42
C CYS A 13 -4.86 10.56 11.65
N CYS A 14 -4.06 11.41 12.29
CA CYS A 14 -2.68 11.12 12.66
C CYS A 14 -2.57 9.89 13.58
N ILE A 15 -3.42 9.82 14.61
CA ILE A 15 -3.41 8.71 15.57
C ILE A 15 -3.77 7.40 14.86
N VAL A 16 -4.81 7.42 14.03
CA VAL A 16 -5.24 6.24 13.26
C VAL A 16 -4.16 5.85 12.24
N LEU A 17 -3.54 6.82 11.57
CA LEU A 17 -2.45 6.59 10.63
C LEU A 17 -1.24 5.93 11.31
N GLY A 18 -0.86 6.38 12.50
CA GLY A 18 0.19 5.74 13.31
C GLY A 18 -0.17 4.30 13.68
N ALA A 19 -1.40 4.05 14.12
CA ALA A 19 -1.88 2.69 14.42
C ALA A 19 -1.89 1.78 13.18
N LEU A 20 -2.26 2.31 12.01
CA LEU A 20 -2.23 1.57 10.75
C LEU A 20 -0.80 1.23 10.31
N TYR A 21 0.18 2.11 10.52
CA TYR A 21 1.59 1.77 10.26
C TYR A 21 2.07 0.65 11.17
N VAL A 22 1.72 0.67 12.46
CA VAL A 22 2.02 -0.44 13.36
C VAL A 22 1.40 -1.74 12.85
N LEU A 23 0.13 -1.71 12.43
CA LEU A 23 -0.53 -2.87 11.85
C LEU A 23 0.19 -3.34 10.57
N PHE A 24 0.58 -2.43 9.68
CA PHE A 24 1.28 -2.75 8.45
C PHE A 24 2.58 -3.52 8.71
N PHE A 25 3.41 -3.05 9.64
CA PHE A 25 4.66 -3.72 10.01
C PHE A 25 4.46 -5.11 10.62
N ASN A 26 3.27 -5.43 11.14
CA ASN A 26 2.94 -6.78 11.60
C ASN A 26 2.44 -7.69 10.47
N VAL A 27 1.85 -7.13 9.41
CA VAL A 27 1.34 -7.87 8.24
C VAL A 27 2.45 -8.13 7.22
N GLU A 28 3.39 -7.20 7.07
CA GLU A 28 4.47 -7.23 6.08
C GLU A 28 5.31 -8.52 6.12
N PRO A 29 5.77 -9.04 7.29
CA PRO A 29 6.54 -10.28 7.32
C PRO A 29 5.76 -11.49 6.79
N GLY A 30 4.44 -11.53 7.00
CA GLY A 30 3.59 -12.59 6.46
C GLY A 30 3.53 -12.53 4.93
N MET A 31 3.40 -11.33 4.36
CA MET A 31 3.43 -11.15 2.91
C MET A 31 4.80 -11.47 2.31
N GLN A 32 5.89 -11.05 2.96
CA GLN A 32 7.26 -11.38 2.53
C GLN A 32 7.52 -12.88 2.57
N ALA A 33 7.05 -13.57 3.61
CA ALA A 33 7.15 -15.02 3.72
C ALA A 33 6.38 -15.72 2.59
N MET A 34 5.17 -15.25 2.24
CA MET A 34 4.43 -15.78 1.11
C MET A 34 5.23 -15.61 -0.19
N VAL A 35 5.74 -14.41 -0.48
CA VAL A 35 6.49 -14.16 -1.73
C VAL A 35 7.82 -14.91 -1.78
N ALA A 36 8.54 -15.02 -0.66
CA ALA A 36 9.87 -15.63 -0.62
C ALA A 36 9.84 -17.16 -0.59
N ALA A 37 8.80 -17.76 -0.01
CA ALA A 37 8.67 -19.21 0.09
C ALA A 37 8.07 -19.84 -1.17
N SER A 38 7.35 -19.07 -1.99
CA SER A 38 6.56 -19.58 -3.10
C SER A 38 7.24 -19.38 -4.45
N GLU A 39 7.25 -20.41 -5.30
CA GLU A 39 7.26 -20.16 -6.74
C GLU A 39 6.04 -19.29 -7.10
N TYR A 40 6.10 -18.49 -8.17
CA TYR A 40 5.02 -17.57 -8.56
C TYR A 40 3.63 -18.27 -8.63
N SER A 41 3.62 -19.57 -8.93
CA SER A 41 2.43 -20.42 -8.96
C SER A 41 1.81 -20.71 -7.57
N GLU A 42 2.64 -20.85 -6.54
CA GLU A 42 2.21 -21.11 -5.16
C GLU A 42 1.66 -19.83 -4.52
N TYR A 43 2.23 -18.67 -4.83
CA TYR A 43 1.71 -17.38 -4.37
C TYR A 43 0.24 -17.18 -4.75
N TRP A 44 -0.11 -17.35 -6.03
CA TRP A 44 -1.48 -17.14 -6.48
C TRP A 44 -2.46 -18.19 -5.96
N LYS A 45 -2.00 -19.42 -5.73
CA LYS A 45 -2.79 -20.46 -5.04
C LYS A 45 -3.08 -20.06 -3.60
N ASP A 46 -2.08 -19.57 -2.87
CA ASP A 46 -2.25 -19.16 -1.48
C ASP A 46 -3.17 -17.94 -1.37
N VAL A 47 -3.04 -16.96 -2.27
CA VAL A 47 -3.94 -15.80 -2.33
C VAL A 47 -5.38 -16.24 -2.61
N ALA A 48 -5.61 -17.22 -3.47
CA ALA A 48 -6.96 -17.73 -3.75
C ALA A 48 -7.56 -18.52 -2.58
N GLN A 49 -6.73 -19.30 -1.85
CA GLN A 49 -7.19 -20.11 -0.72
C GLN A 49 -7.39 -19.29 0.56
N ASN A 50 -6.49 -18.36 0.85
CA ASN A 50 -6.55 -17.50 2.02
C ASN A 50 -6.11 -16.06 1.67
N PRO A 51 -7.02 -15.23 1.14
CA PRO A 51 -6.68 -13.89 0.68
C PRO A 51 -6.40 -12.91 1.83
N LEU A 52 -6.55 -13.30 3.10
CA LEU A 52 -6.53 -12.38 4.22
C LEU A 52 -5.23 -11.57 4.30
N VAL A 53 -4.07 -12.22 4.19
CA VAL A 53 -2.77 -11.56 4.26
C VAL A 53 -2.61 -10.57 3.10
N HIS A 54 -2.96 -10.98 1.88
CA HIS A 54 -2.93 -10.12 0.70
C HIS A 54 -3.89 -8.92 0.83
N VAL A 55 -5.11 -9.16 1.33
CA VAL A 55 -6.11 -8.14 1.56
C VAL A 55 -5.63 -7.14 2.59
N LEU A 56 -5.12 -7.58 3.74
CA LEU A 56 -4.60 -6.68 4.78
C LEU A 56 -3.37 -5.92 4.29
N PHE A 57 -2.46 -6.60 3.59
CA PHE A 57 -1.25 -5.99 3.04
C PHE A 57 -1.56 -4.85 2.07
N ASN A 58 -2.68 -4.91 1.34
CA ASN A 58 -3.09 -3.84 0.43
C ASN A 58 -4.10 -2.86 1.03
N LEU A 59 -4.99 -3.30 1.91
CA LEU A 59 -6.00 -2.44 2.53
C LEU A 59 -5.39 -1.44 3.51
N VAL A 60 -4.45 -1.88 4.34
CA VAL A 60 -3.80 -1.02 5.34
C VAL A 60 -3.08 0.17 4.69
N PRO A 61 -2.18 -0.01 3.70
CA PRO A 61 -1.54 1.12 3.04
C PRO A 61 -2.52 1.96 2.20
N ALA A 62 -3.62 1.38 1.69
CA ALA A 62 -4.67 2.17 1.04
C ALA A 62 -5.31 3.17 2.03
N LEU A 63 -5.65 2.70 3.24
CA LEU A 63 -6.19 3.54 4.31
C LEU A 63 -5.19 4.57 4.82
N VAL A 64 -3.90 4.20 4.93
CA VAL A 64 -2.82 5.15 5.22
C VAL A 64 -2.76 6.25 4.16
N GLY A 65 -2.85 5.88 2.87
CA GLY A 65 -2.95 6.82 1.75
C GLY A 65 -4.08 7.83 1.94
N VAL A 66 -5.30 7.35 2.19
CA VAL A 66 -6.48 8.21 2.38
C VAL A 66 -6.33 9.13 3.60
N LEU A 67 -5.91 8.59 4.74
CA LEU A 67 -5.74 9.38 5.97
C LEU A 67 -4.59 10.37 5.87
N GLY A 68 -3.54 10.04 5.12
CA GLY A 68 -2.43 10.93 4.80
C GLY A 68 -2.90 12.20 4.09
N LEU A 69 -3.84 12.08 3.16
CA LEU A 69 -4.41 13.24 2.45
C LEU A 69 -5.11 14.24 3.38
N VAL A 70 -5.72 13.76 4.47
CA VAL A 70 -6.38 14.60 5.48
C VAL A 70 -5.37 15.15 6.50
N THR A 71 -4.37 14.32 6.82
CA THR A 71 -3.34 14.62 7.82
C THR A 71 -2.39 15.71 7.35
N VAL A 72 -1.96 15.67 6.09
CA VAL A 72 -0.98 16.60 5.53
C VAL A 72 -1.41 18.06 5.69
N PRO A 73 -2.61 18.51 5.26
CA PRO A 73 -3.05 19.89 5.45
C PRO A 73 -3.07 20.33 6.93
N ALA A 74 -3.47 19.43 7.84
CA ALA A 74 -3.53 19.73 9.27
C ALA A 74 -2.14 19.93 9.88
N ILE A 75 -1.17 19.07 9.54
CA ILE A 75 0.22 19.23 9.99
C ILE A 75 0.83 20.49 9.37
N SER A 76 0.63 20.71 8.07
CA SER A 76 1.20 21.86 7.37
C SER A 76 0.77 23.19 7.98
N GLN A 77 -0.45 23.30 8.50
CA GLN A 77 -0.87 24.51 9.23
C GLN A 77 -0.11 24.75 10.53
N LEU A 78 0.34 23.70 11.22
CA LEU A 78 1.08 23.82 12.47
C LEU A 78 2.52 24.29 12.27
N VAL A 79 3.14 23.93 11.13
CA VAL A 79 4.57 24.19 10.86
C VAL A 79 4.80 25.31 9.84
N ARG A 80 3.76 25.85 9.20
CA ARG A 80 3.87 26.86 8.12
C ARG A 80 4.60 28.14 8.53
N THR A 81 4.52 28.52 9.80
CA THR A 81 5.08 29.78 10.31
C THR A 81 6.59 29.85 10.23
N GLU A 82 7.29 28.71 10.19
CA GLU A 82 8.76 28.68 10.19
C GLU A 82 9.37 28.72 8.78
N ASN A 83 8.72 28.09 7.79
CA ASN A 83 9.21 28.10 6.40
C ASN A 83 8.08 27.81 5.40
N GLU A 84 7.31 28.85 5.05
CA GLU A 84 6.12 28.72 4.20
C GLU A 84 6.42 28.09 2.83
N GLY A 85 7.52 28.50 2.19
CA GLY A 85 7.91 28.00 0.87
C GLY A 85 8.20 26.50 0.89
N TRP A 86 8.97 26.05 1.88
CA TRP A 86 9.29 24.64 2.06
C TRP A 86 8.06 23.81 2.42
N VAL A 87 7.26 24.28 3.38
CA VAL A 87 6.04 23.59 3.80
C VAL A 87 5.08 23.42 2.62
N ARG A 88 4.92 24.44 1.76
CA ARG A 88 4.06 24.34 0.57
C ARG A 88 4.54 23.26 -0.39
N TRP A 89 5.84 23.21 -0.70
CA TRP A 89 6.41 22.19 -1.60
C TRP A 89 6.29 20.79 -1.02
N MET A 90 6.67 20.60 0.24
CA MET A 90 6.63 19.30 0.90
C MET A 90 5.20 18.78 1.07
N SER A 91 4.24 19.67 1.32
CA SER A 91 2.82 19.30 1.40
C SER A 91 2.30 18.77 0.07
N SER A 92 2.63 19.44 -1.04
CA SER A 92 2.21 18.99 -2.38
C SER A 92 2.81 17.63 -2.73
N LEU A 93 4.10 17.43 -2.43
CA LEU A 93 4.77 16.14 -2.64
C LEU A 93 4.14 15.04 -1.78
N ALA A 94 3.85 15.32 -0.51
CA ALA A 94 3.21 14.37 0.39
C ALA A 94 1.80 14.00 -0.10
N LEU A 95 1.00 14.98 -0.51
CA LEU A 95 -0.34 14.74 -1.06
C LEU A 95 -0.29 13.86 -2.32
N LEU A 96 0.65 14.12 -3.23
CA LEU A 96 0.84 13.29 -4.42
C LEU A 96 1.25 11.86 -4.04
N GLY A 97 2.23 11.70 -3.13
CA GLY A 97 2.68 10.40 -2.66
C GLY A 97 1.55 9.59 -2.02
N TYR A 98 0.79 10.19 -1.11
CA TYR A 98 -0.34 9.53 -0.47
C TYR A 98 -1.48 9.19 -1.45
N ALA A 99 -1.72 10.03 -2.46
CA ALA A 99 -2.71 9.73 -3.51
C ALA A 99 -2.28 8.55 -4.37
N VAL A 100 -1.02 8.53 -4.83
CA VAL A 100 -0.46 7.42 -5.61
C VAL A 100 -0.49 6.12 -4.80
N GLN A 101 -0.09 6.18 -3.52
CA GLN A 101 -0.17 5.05 -2.60
C GLN A 101 -1.60 4.51 -2.50
N ALA A 102 -2.58 5.38 -2.21
CA ALA A 102 -3.97 4.97 -2.07
C ALA A 102 -4.48 4.27 -3.33
N ILE A 103 -4.27 4.88 -4.49
CA ILE A 103 -4.73 4.33 -5.78
C ILE A 103 -4.04 3.00 -6.08
N GLY A 104 -2.73 2.91 -5.92
CA GLY A 104 -1.97 1.68 -6.16
C GLY A 104 -2.44 0.54 -5.28
N SER A 105 -2.59 0.80 -3.98
CA SER A 105 -3.04 -0.17 -3.00
C SER A 105 -4.50 -0.60 -3.20
N PHE A 106 -5.42 0.34 -3.50
CA PHE A 106 -6.81 -0.03 -3.83
C PHE A 106 -6.90 -0.85 -5.12
N ARG A 107 -6.09 -0.54 -6.12
CA ARG A 107 -6.04 -1.30 -7.37
C ARG A 107 -5.55 -2.74 -7.11
N ALA A 108 -4.49 -2.90 -6.34
CA ALA A 108 -3.98 -4.21 -5.97
C ALA A 108 -5.02 -5.01 -5.16
N LEU A 109 -5.68 -4.36 -4.19
CA LEU A 109 -6.74 -4.97 -3.40
C LEU A 109 -7.94 -5.43 -4.26
N ALA A 110 -8.37 -4.60 -5.21
CA ALA A 110 -9.55 -4.88 -6.03
C ALA A 110 -9.29 -5.92 -7.13
N LEU A 111 -8.09 -5.93 -7.71
CA LEU A 111 -7.75 -6.81 -8.83
C LEU A 111 -7.08 -8.11 -8.38
N GLY A 112 -6.38 -8.11 -7.25
CA GLY A 112 -5.57 -9.24 -6.77
C GLY A 112 -6.33 -10.57 -6.71
N PRO A 113 -7.48 -10.65 -6.00
CA PRO A 113 -8.26 -11.88 -5.92
C PRO A 113 -8.74 -12.38 -7.28
N GLY A 114 -9.23 -11.48 -8.15
CA GLY A 114 -9.67 -11.85 -9.49
C GLY A 114 -8.52 -12.32 -10.39
N MET A 115 -7.32 -11.77 -10.21
CA MET A 115 -6.12 -12.26 -10.89
C MET A 115 -5.72 -13.65 -10.40
N ALA A 116 -5.84 -13.93 -9.10
CA ALA A 116 -5.60 -15.25 -8.52
C ALA A 116 -6.55 -16.31 -9.09
N ASP A 117 -7.85 -16.01 -9.12
CA ASP A 117 -8.87 -16.89 -9.67
C ASP A 117 -8.66 -17.14 -11.17
N ALA A 118 -8.34 -16.09 -11.93
CA ALA A 118 -8.04 -16.21 -13.35
C ALA A 118 -6.80 -17.07 -13.60
N TYR A 119 -5.75 -16.92 -12.79
CA TYR A 119 -4.55 -17.74 -12.87
C TYR A 119 -4.87 -19.23 -12.62
N LEU A 120 -5.71 -19.55 -11.63
CA LEU A 120 -6.12 -20.93 -11.35
C LEU A 120 -7.03 -21.53 -12.43
N ALA A 121 -7.81 -20.69 -13.12
CA ALA A 121 -8.68 -21.13 -14.21
C ALA A 121 -7.94 -21.39 -15.53
N CYS A 122 -6.71 -20.90 -15.68
CA CYS A 122 -5.89 -21.12 -16.87
C CYS A 122 -5.36 -22.56 -16.97
N ASP A 123 -5.12 -23.01 -18.20
CA ASP A 123 -4.41 -24.25 -18.46
C ASP A 123 -2.91 -24.12 -18.14
N ALA A 124 -2.23 -25.25 -17.98
CA ALA A 124 -0.82 -25.30 -17.57
C ALA A 124 0.13 -24.57 -18.53
N ALA A 125 -0.19 -24.47 -19.83
CA ALA A 125 0.66 -23.75 -20.78
C ALA A 125 0.54 -22.23 -20.58
N THR A 126 -0.68 -21.73 -20.36
CA THR A 126 -0.92 -20.31 -20.04
C THR A 126 -0.31 -19.93 -18.69
N GLN A 127 -0.43 -20.77 -17.66
CA GLN A 127 0.20 -20.51 -16.35
C GLN A 127 1.72 -20.35 -16.47
N LYS A 128 2.39 -21.25 -17.21
CA LYS A 128 3.84 -21.16 -17.48
C LYS A 128 4.24 -19.89 -18.22
N LEU A 129 3.41 -19.41 -19.15
CA LEU A 129 3.66 -18.15 -19.86
C LEU A 129 3.58 -16.95 -18.91
N ILE A 130 2.59 -16.93 -18.00
CA ILE A 130 2.45 -15.87 -17.00
C ILE A 130 3.67 -15.85 -16.07
N GLU A 131 4.09 -17.01 -15.57
CA GLU A 131 5.27 -17.16 -14.72
C GLU A 131 6.55 -16.68 -15.42
N ALA A 132 6.76 -17.09 -16.68
CA ALA A 132 7.91 -16.66 -17.47
C ALA A 132 7.90 -15.15 -17.78
N SER A 133 6.72 -14.53 -17.81
CA SER A 133 6.54 -13.09 -18.02
C SER A 133 6.71 -12.27 -16.75
N SER A 134 6.77 -12.91 -15.57
CA SER A 134 7.06 -12.23 -14.32
C SER A 134 8.51 -11.74 -14.36
N LEU A 135 8.68 -10.49 -14.78
CA LEU A 135 9.94 -9.77 -14.69
C LEU A 135 10.29 -9.63 -13.22
N SER A 136 11.02 -10.62 -12.67
CA SER A 136 11.77 -10.39 -11.44
C SER A 136 12.61 -9.14 -11.67
N LEU A 137 12.49 -8.14 -10.78
CA LEU A 137 13.32 -6.94 -10.83
C LEU A 137 14.81 -7.28 -10.64
N ASP A 138 15.11 -8.47 -10.14
CA ASP A 138 16.44 -9.03 -10.06
C ASP A 138 16.42 -10.55 -10.34
N PRO A 139 16.38 -10.96 -11.62
CA PRO A 139 16.36 -12.38 -11.98
C PRO A 139 17.70 -13.09 -11.65
N GLN A 140 18.77 -12.32 -11.41
CA GLN A 140 20.13 -12.82 -11.23
C GLN A 140 20.62 -12.74 -9.78
N GLY A 141 19.83 -12.17 -8.86
CA GLY A 141 20.17 -12.04 -7.45
C GLY A 141 21.34 -11.11 -7.18
N TRP A 142 21.57 -10.09 -8.01
CA TRP A 142 22.67 -9.14 -7.82
C TRP A 142 22.42 -8.10 -6.72
N LEU A 143 21.17 -7.92 -6.29
CA LEU A 143 20.73 -6.90 -5.33
C LEU A 143 20.36 -7.47 -3.95
N THR A 144 20.54 -8.78 -3.74
CA THR A 144 20.39 -9.50 -2.46
C THR A 144 21.72 -10.05 -1.98
#